data_AF-A0A395V272-F1
#
_entry.id   AF-A0A395V272-F1
#
_cell.length_a   1.000
_cell.length_b   1.000
_cell.length_c   1.000
_cell.angle_alpha   90.00
_cell.angle_beta   90.00
_cell.angle_gamma   90.00
#
_symmetry.space_group_name_H-M   'P 1'
#
loop_
_entity.id
_entity.type
_entity.pdbx_description
1 polymer ?
#
loop_
_entity_poly.entity_id
_entity_poly.type
_entity_poly.pdbx_seq_one_letter_code
_entity_poly.pdbx_strand_id
1 'polypeptide(L)'
;MSQIKNEENTVKNFIELEKNELKQVDGGLLAGALAGAILGGTGGLIVGAAKGIVTGNLTGNQLWKCYTAGAIGGATIGAYTPV
;
A
#
# COMPACT_ATOMS: atom_id res chain seq x y z
N MET A 1 7.49 50.10 -12.83
CA MET A 1 6.01 50.10 -12.80
C MET A 1 5.56 48.82 -13.47
N SER A 2 4.81 47.90 -12.90
CA SER A 2 4.03 47.85 -11.67
C SER A 2 3.92 46.38 -11.27
N GLN A 3 3.74 46.16 -9.97
CA GLN A 3 3.31 44.95 -9.25
C GLN A 3 2.29 44.13 -10.06
N ILE A 4 2.14 42.82 -9.88
CA ILE A 4 1.20 42.25 -8.88
C ILE A 4 1.61 40.82 -8.49
N LYS A 5 1.80 40.65 -7.17
CA LYS A 5 1.68 39.42 -6.38
C LYS A 5 0.57 38.49 -6.88
N ASN A 6 0.81 37.19 -6.94
CA ASN A 6 -0.17 36.26 -6.40
C ASN A 6 0.51 35.04 -5.78
N GLU A 7 0.58 35.14 -4.47
CA GLU A 7 0.75 34.09 -3.50
C GLU A 7 -0.50 33.22 -3.54
N GLU A 8 -0.49 32.09 -4.24
CA GLU A 8 -1.44 31.02 -3.93
C GLU A 8 -1.02 29.65 -4.44
N ASN A 9 -1.19 28.69 -3.55
CA ASN A 9 -1.16 27.25 -3.74
C ASN A 9 0.22 26.59 -3.89
N THR A 10 0.65 26.03 -2.77
CA THR A 10 1.32 24.74 -2.63
C THR A 10 0.52 23.65 -3.38
N VAL A 11 0.50 23.70 -4.71
CA VAL A 11 -0.09 22.65 -5.54
C VAL A 11 0.80 21.43 -5.35
N LYS A 12 0.21 20.35 -4.83
CA LYS A 12 0.85 19.03 -4.81
C LYS A 12 1.48 18.81 -6.19
N ASN A 13 2.79 18.55 -6.25
CA ASN A 13 3.48 18.27 -7.51
C ASN A 13 2.90 16.98 -8.11
N PHE A 14 1.83 17.12 -8.88
CA PHE A 14 1.33 16.04 -9.71
C PHE A 14 2.29 15.94 -10.89
N ILE A 15 3.08 14.87 -10.91
CA ILE A 15 3.95 14.55 -12.04
C ILE A 15 3.02 14.08 -13.16
N GLU A 16 2.91 14.88 -14.21
CA GLU A 16 2.13 14.56 -15.40
C GLU A 16 2.96 13.56 -16.23
N LEU A 17 2.62 12.27 -16.11
CA LEU A 17 3.31 11.20 -16.84
C LEU A 17 2.99 11.31 -18.33
N GLU A 18 4.02 11.42 -19.17
CA GLU A 18 3.85 11.39 -20.61
C GLU A 18 3.29 10.02 -21.04
N LYS A 19 2.48 9.94 -22.12
CA LYS A 19 1.82 8.69 -22.56
C LYS A 19 2.78 7.51 -22.77
N ASN A 20 4.07 7.78 -23.00
CA ASN A 20 5.10 6.76 -23.12
C ASN A 20 5.57 6.16 -21.79
N GLU A 21 5.39 6.85 -20.66
CA GLU A 21 5.70 6.34 -19.31
C GLU A 21 4.56 5.48 -18.75
N LEU A 22 3.32 5.75 -19.17
CA LEU A 22 2.16 4.90 -18.88
C LEU A 22 2.27 3.48 -19.49
N LYS A 23 3.09 3.29 -20.53
CA LYS A 23 3.40 1.95 -21.07
C LYS A 23 4.23 1.10 -20.12
N GLN A 24 4.90 1.71 -19.16
CA GLN A 24 5.77 1.04 -18.19
C GLN A 24 5.03 0.69 -16.89
N VAL A 25 3.81 1.22 -16.70
CA VAL A 25 2.97 0.87 -15.56
C VAL A 25 2.23 -0.42 -15.89
N ASP A 26 2.76 -1.54 -15.38
CA ASP A 26 2.06 -2.82 -15.43
C ASP A 26 0.83 -2.76 -14.50
N GLY A 27 -0.32 -2.42 -15.08
CA GLY A 27 -1.59 -2.35 -14.35
C GLY A 27 -1.95 -3.69 -13.69
N GLY A 28 -1.59 -4.81 -14.31
CA GLY A 28 -1.75 -6.15 -13.74
C GLY A 28 -0.85 -6.39 -12.52
N LEU A 29 0.39 -5.87 -12.55
CA LEU A 29 1.31 -5.93 -11.40
C LEU A 29 0.78 -5.08 -10.24
N LEU A 30 0.33 -3.86 -10.52
CA LEU A 30 -0.25 -2.99 -9.49
C LEU A 30 -1.52 -3.58 -8.89
N ALA A 31 -2.43 -4.09 -9.73
CA ALA A 31 -3.66 -4.72 -9.29
C ALA A 31 -3.39 -6.00 -8.47
N GLY A 32 -2.47 -6.83 -8.94
CA GLY A 32 -2.03 -8.04 -8.24
C GLY A 32 -1.39 -7.71 -6.89
N ALA A 33 -0.46 -6.74 -6.85
CA ALA A 33 0.17 -6.29 -5.62
C ALA A 33 -0.84 -5.73 -4.62
N LEU A 34 -1.82 -4.94 -5.07
CA LEU A 34 -2.86 -4.39 -4.21
C LEU A 34 -3.78 -5.49 -3.66
N ALA A 35 -4.25 -6.40 -4.52
CA ALA A 35 -5.10 -7.52 -4.12
C ALA A 35 -4.36 -8.44 -3.14
N GLY A 36 -3.10 -8.75 -3.43
CA GLY A 36 -2.22 -9.49 -2.56
C GLY A 36 -2.00 -8.81 -1.21
N ALA A 37 -1.80 -7.49 -1.19
CA ALA A 37 -1.64 -6.73 0.05
C ALA A 37 -2.86 -6.84 0.97
N ILE A 38 -4.05 -6.72 0.40
CA ILE A 38 -5.30 -6.80 1.15
C ILE A 38 -5.47 -8.21 1.72
N LEU A 39 -5.37 -9.25 0.88
CA LEU A 39 -5.55 -10.64 1.30
C LEU A 39 -4.49 -11.08 2.32
N GLY A 40 -3.23 -10.75 2.04
CA GLY A 40 -2.11 -11.04 2.93
C GLY A 40 -2.23 -10.30 4.26
N GLY A 41 -2.61 -9.02 4.24
CA GLY A 41 -2.82 -8.22 5.45
C GLY A 41 -3.94 -8.78 6.33
N THR A 42 -5.08 -9.15 5.74
CA THR A 42 -6.18 -9.80 6.46
C THR A 42 -5.75 -11.15 7.05
N GLY A 43 -5.04 -11.98 6.30
CA GLY A 43 -4.49 -13.25 6.80
C GLY A 43 -3.53 -13.03 7.98
N GLY A 44 -2.65 -12.02 7.87
CA GLY A 44 -1.74 -11.61 8.93
C GLY A 44 -2.48 -11.19 10.20
N LEU A 45 -3.57 -10.42 10.08
CA LEU A 45 -4.40 -10.03 11.22
C LEU A 45 -5.04 -11.22 11.92
N ILE A 46 -5.59 -12.18 11.16
CA ILE A 46 -6.22 -13.38 11.72
C ILE A 46 -5.19 -14.16 12.55
N VAL A 47 -3.99 -14.39 12.01
CA VAL A 47 -2.91 -15.09 12.69
C VAL A 47 -2.44 -14.32 13.93
N GLY A 48 -2.26 -13.00 13.82
CA GLY A 48 -1.86 -12.14 14.92
C GLY A 48 -2.88 -12.12 16.06
N ALA A 49 -4.17 -12.03 15.72
CA ALA A 49 -5.27 -12.07 16.68
C ALA A 49 -5.37 -13.43 17.36
N ALA A 50 -5.35 -14.52 16.59
CA ALA A 50 -5.38 -15.89 17.14
C ALA A 50 -4.22 -16.13 18.11
N LYS A 51 -3.00 -15.70 17.74
CA LYS A 51 -1.83 -15.81 18.61
C LYS A 51 -2.01 -15.00 19.90
N GLY A 52 -2.50 -13.76 19.81
CA GLY A 52 -2.71 -12.92 20.99
C GLY A 52 -3.80 -13.46 21.92
N ILE A 53 -4.85 -14.09 21.39
CA ILE A 53 -5.87 -14.80 22.18
C ILE A 53 -5.23 -15.96 22.95
N VAL A 54 -4.45 -16.81 22.26
CA VAL A 54 -3.81 -17.99 22.89
C VAL A 54 -2.79 -17.58 23.96
N THR A 55 -2.02 -16.51 23.73
CA THR A 55 -1.00 -16.05 24.68
C THR A 55 -1.55 -15.09 25.74
N GLY A 56 -2.84 -14.73 25.69
CA GLY A 56 -3.46 -13.76 26.59
C GLY A 56 -2.87 -12.35 26.50
N ASN A 57 -2.14 -12.04 25.42
CA ASN A 57 -1.40 -10.79 25.28
C ASN A 57 -1.53 -10.31 23.84
N LEU A 58 -2.62 -9.60 23.59
CA LEU A 58 -2.94 -9.02 22.29
C LEU A 58 -2.74 -7.51 22.36
N THR A 59 -1.71 -7.02 21.70
CA THR A 59 -1.45 -5.58 21.59
C THR A 59 -1.69 -5.09 20.17
N GLY A 60 -2.12 -3.83 20.03
CA GLY A 60 -2.29 -3.20 18.72
C GLY A 60 -0.99 -3.19 17.89
N ASN A 61 0.17 -3.08 18.55
CA ASN A 61 1.47 -3.13 17.87
C ASN A 61 1.76 -4.51 17.27
N GLN A 62 1.39 -5.60 17.95
CA GLN A 62 1.53 -6.95 17.39
C GLN A 62 0.59 -7.17 16.20
N LEU A 63 -0.67 -6.74 16.31
CA LEU A 63 -1.63 -6.79 15.21
C LEU A 63 -1.15 -6.00 14.00
N TRP A 64 -0.65 -4.78 14.21
CA TRP A 64 -0.07 -3.95 13.15
C TRP A 64 1.11 -4.63 12.47
N LYS A 65 2.04 -5.22 13.25
CA LYS A 65 3.18 -5.95 12.71
C LYS A 65 2.74 -7.16 11.88
N CYS A 66 1.79 -7.94 12.38
CA CYS A 66 1.28 -9.10 11.67
C CYS A 66 0.51 -8.72 10.39
N TYR A 67 -0.31 -7.67 10.44
CA TYR A 67 -0.94 -7.08 9.25
C TYR A 67 0.10 -6.64 8.24
N THR A 68 1.09 -5.86 8.67
CA THR A 68 2.12 -5.30 7.77
C THR A 68 2.95 -6.40 7.13
N ALA A 69 3.36 -7.41 7.91
CA ALA A 69 4.09 -8.57 7.39
C ALA A 69 3.25 -9.36 6.37
N GLY A 70 1.97 -9.60 6.70
CA GLY A 70 1.04 -10.26 5.79
C GLY A 70 0.80 -9.46 4.52
N ALA A 71 0.59 -8.16 4.63
CA ALA A 71 0.33 -7.26 3.50
C ALA A 71 1.55 -7.17 2.57
N ILE A 72 2.77 -7.03 3.11
CA ILE A 72 3.98 -7.02 2.29
C ILE A 72 4.18 -8.37 1.60
N GLY A 73 4.01 -9.48 2.33
CA GLY A 73 4.15 -10.82 1.76
C GLY A 73 3.13 -11.08 0.65
N GLY A 74 1.87 -10.73 0.89
CA GLY A 74 0.79 -10.85 -0.09
C GLY A 74 1.01 -9.92 -1.29
N ALA A 75 1.40 -8.67 -1.08
CA ALA A 75 1.71 -7.73 -2.16
C ALA A 75 2.84 -8.23 -3.06
N THR A 76 3.87 -8.80 -2.44
CA THR A 76 4.99 -9.40 -3.15
C THR A 76 4.52 -10.55 -4.04
N ILE A 77 3.74 -11.48 -3.48
CA ILE A 77 3.18 -12.62 -4.23
C ILE A 77 2.30 -12.11 -5.37
N GLY A 78 1.39 -11.19 -5.09
CA GLY A 78 0.47 -10.61 -6.06
C GLY A 78 1.18 -9.82 -7.18
N ALA A 79 2.31 -9.19 -6.88
CA ALA A 79 3.15 -8.55 -7.89
C ALA A 79 3.87 -9.57 -8.79
N TYR A 80 4.23 -10.74 -8.27
CA TYR A 80 4.86 -11.83 -9.03
C TYR A 80 3.85 -12.70 -9.79
N THR A 81 2.58 -12.66 -9.43
CA THR A 81 1.49 -13.35 -10.13
C THR A 81 0.43 -12.35 -10.63
N PRO A 82 0.79 -11.44 -11.55
CA PRO A 82 -0.16 -10.48 -12.11
C PRO A 82 -1.28 -11.22 -12.85
N VAL A 83 -2.51 -10.73 -12.70
CA VAL A 83 -3.72 -11.24 -13.37
C VAL A 83 -3.95 -10.59 -14.72
#